data_AF-A0A149ZTR4-F1
#
_entry.id   AF-A0A149ZTR4-F1
#
_cell.length_a   1.000
_cell.length_b   1.000
_cell.length_c   1.000
_cell.angle_alpha   90.00
_cell.angle_beta   90.00
_cell.angle_gamma   90.00
#
_symmetry.space_group_name_H-M   'P 1'
#
loop_
_entity.id
_entity.type
_entity.pdbx_description
1 polymer ?
#
loop_
_entity_poly.entity_id
_entity_poly.type
_entity_poly.pdbx_seq_one_letter_code
_entity_poly.pdbx_strand_id
1 'polypeptide(L)' 'MYTELLANIAILVLSGFVGFAVISKVPNTLHTPLMSGTNAIHGIVVLGALVVLGKVDNPPWGLQVILFVALVFGTINVV' A
#
# COMPACT_ATOMS: atom_id res chain seq x y z
N MET A 1 0.02 23.51 -4.84
CA MET A 1 -1.21 22.82 -4.40
C MET A 1 -1.96 22.18 -5.57
N TYR A 2 -2.44 22.92 -6.58
CA TYR A 2 -3.10 22.31 -7.75
C TYR A 2 -2.17 21.40 -8.59
N THR A 3 -0.90 21.77 -8.70
CA THR A 3 0.12 21.00 -9.44
C THR A 3 0.41 19.63 -8.81
N GLU A 4 0.53 19.56 -7.48
CA GLU A 4 0.77 18.31 -6.76
C GLU A 4 -0.43 17.37 -6.82
N LEU A 5 -1.65 17.89 -6.63
CA LEU A 5 -2.86 17.09 -6.78
C LEU A 5 -3.00 16.55 -8.20
N LEU A 6 -2.77 17.39 -9.21
CA LEU A 6 -2.80 16.97 -10.61
C LEU A 6 -1.74 15.90 -10.90
N ALA A 7 -0.53 16.05 -10.36
CA ALA A 7 0.53 15.05 -10.48
C ALA A 7 0.14 13.72 -9.81
N ASN A 8 -0.41 13.74 -8.60
CA ASN A 8 -0.86 12.54 -7.90
C ASN A 8 -2.01 11.82 -8.63
N ILE A 9 -2.95 12.57 -9.21
CA ILE A 9 -4.02 12.01 -10.04
C ILE A 9 -3.43 11.41 -11.31
N ALA A 10 -2.48 12.07 -11.97
CA ALA A 10 -1.80 11.53 -13.13
C ALA A 10 -1.06 10.23 -12.79
N ILE A 11 -0.34 10.18 -11.66
CA ILE A 11 0.31 8.96 -11.17
C ILE A 11 -0.70 7.85 -10.91
N LEU A 12 -1.81 8.16 -10.24
CA LEU A 12 -2.89 7.19 -9.95
C LEU A 12 -3.45 6.58 -11.24
N VAL A 13 -3.79 7.43 -12.22
CA VAL A 13 -4.36 6.99 -13.50
C VAL A 13 -3.33 6.19 -14.31
N LEU A 14 -2.11 6.72 -14.48
CA LEU A 14 -1.08 6.06 -15.28
C LEU A 14 -0.60 4.75 -14.66
N SER A 15 -0.48 4.66 -13.33
CA SER A 15 -0.13 3.41 -12.65
C SER A 15 -1.18 2.31 -12.86
N GLY A 16 -2.46 2.66 -12.91
CA GLY A 16 -3.54 1.74 -13.28
C GLY A 16 -3.37 1.18 -14.71
N PHE A 17 -3.06 2.05 -15.68
CA PHE A 17 -2.79 1.61 -17.06
C PHE A 17 -1.54 0.72 -17.16
N VAL A 18 -0.48 1.05 -16.42
CA VAL A 18 0.74 0.22 -16.36
C VAL A 18 0.42 -1.15 -15.76
N GLY A 19 -0.33 -1.20 -14.65
CA GLY A 19 -0.75 -2.44 -14.02
C GLY A 19 -1.52 -3.34 -14.98
N PHE A 20 -2.50 -2.79 -15.70
CA PHE A 20 -3.24 -3.51 -16.74
C PHE A 20 -2.30 -4.05 -17.84
N ALA A 21 -1.46 -3.18 -18.42
CA ALA A 21 -0.58 -3.55 -19.53
C ALA A 21 0.44 -4.64 -19.19
N VAL A 22 0.86 -4.72 -17.92
CA VAL A 22 1.79 -5.76 -17.42
C VAL A 22 1.05 -7.05 -17.10
N ILE A 23 -0.06 -6.98 -16.33
CA ILE A 23 -0.79 -8.19 -15.87
C ILE A 23 -1.45 -8.93 -17.03
N SER A 24 -1.95 -8.23 -18.06
CA SER A 24 -2.59 -8.86 -19.24
C SER A 24 -1.67 -9.78 -20.04
N LYS A 25 -0.35 -9.80 -19.77
CA LYS A 25 0.64 -10.60 -20.48
C LYS A 25 1.21 -11.75 -19.65
N VAL A 26 0.71 -11.97 -18.44
CA VAL A 26 1.19 -13.03 -17.55
C VAL A 26 0.56 -14.37 -17.97
N PRO A 27 1.36 -15.45 -18.17
CA PRO A 27 0.82 -16.77 -18.51
C PRO A 27 0.05 -17.39 -17.34
N ASN A 28 -0.89 -18.28 -17.64
CA ASN A 28 -1.80 -18.82 -16.63
C ASN A 28 -1.10 -19.57 -15.48
N THR A 29 0.05 -20.18 -15.76
CA THR A 29 0.88 -20.89 -14.78
C THR A 29 1.40 -19.98 -13.66
N LEU A 30 1.39 -18.66 -13.87
CA LEU A 30 1.88 -17.68 -12.91
C LEU A 30 0.76 -16.94 -12.17
N HIS A 31 -0.53 -17.21 -12.39
CA HIS A 31 -1.59 -16.48 -11.67
C HIS A 31 -1.50 -16.64 -10.15
N THR A 32 -1.20 -17.83 -9.64
CA THR A 32 -1.10 -18.07 -8.19
C THR A 32 0.16 -17.42 -7.60
N PRO A 33 1.36 -17.57 -8.19
CA PRO A 33 2.53 -16.78 -7.79
C PRO A 33 2.30 -15.26 -7.91
N LEU A 34 1.62 -14.79 -8.95
CA LEU A 34 1.30 -13.37 -9.15
C LEU A 34 0.36 -12.86 -8.07
N MET A 35 -0.66 -13.62 -7.70
CA MET A 35 -1.59 -13.29 -6.62
C MET A 35 -0.84 -13.17 -5.28
N SER A 36 0.09 -14.07 -5.00
CA SER A 36 0.94 -13.99 -3.80
C SER A 36 1.90 -12.78 -3.87
N GLY A 37 2.52 -12.52 -5.02
CA GLY A 37 3.43 -11.40 -5.21
C GLY A 37 2.76 -10.04 -5.06
N THR A 38 1.57 -9.86 -5.64
CA THR A 38 0.80 -8.61 -5.48
C THR A 38 0.28 -8.45 -4.04
N ASN A 39 0.02 -9.56 -3.33
CA ASN A 39 -0.29 -9.53 -1.90
C ASN A 39 0.88 -8.94 -1.09
N ALA A 40 2.11 -9.39 -1.32
CA ALA A 40 3.29 -8.85 -0.64
C ALA A 40 3.56 -7.36 -0.95
N ILE A 41 3.29 -6.92 -2.19
CA ILE A 41 3.50 -5.53 -2.61
C ILE A 41 2.53 -4.57 -1.90
N HIS A 42 1.24 -4.92 -1.78
CA HIS A 42 0.27 -4.02 -1.11
C HIS A 42 0.48 -3.97 0.41
N GLY A 43 1.31 -4.85 0.97
CA GLY A 43 1.86 -4.73 2.32
C GLY A 43 2.58 -3.41 2.61
N ILE A 44 2.81 -2.56 1.60
CA ILE A 44 3.23 -1.15 1.74
C ILE A 44 2.40 -0.33 2.76
N VAL A 45 1.18 -0.78 3.08
CA VAL A 45 0.36 -0.23 4.18
C VAL A 45 1.15 -0.12 5.50
N VAL A 46 2.10 -1.02 5.76
CA VAL A 46 2.98 -0.96 6.95
C VAL A 46 3.79 0.34 7.00
N LEU A 47 4.28 0.84 5.86
CA LEU A 47 4.99 2.12 5.81
C LEU A 47 4.07 3.29 6.13
N GLY A 48 2.81 3.24 5.68
CA GLY A 48 1.79 4.23 6.04
C GLY A 48 1.61 4.31 7.55
N ALA A 49 1.47 3.16 8.21
CA ALA A 49 1.36 3.08 9.67
C ALA A 49 2.60 3.64 10.39
N LEU A 50 3.81 3.30 9.92
CA LEU A 50 5.07 3.81 10.47
C LEU A 50 5.22 5.33 10.32
N VAL A 51 4.85 5.88 9.16
CA VAL A 51 4.91 7.33 8.91
C VAL A 51 3.93 8.08 9.82
N VAL A 52 2.72 7.55 10.05
CA VAL A 52 1.76 8.17 10.97
C VAL A 52 2.27 8.05 12.40
N LEU A 53 2.76 6.88 12.82
CA LEU A 53 3.30 6.67 14.17
C LEU A 53 4.46 7.64 14.48
N GLY A 54 5.36 7.87 13.53
CA GLY A 54 6.49 8.79 13.69
C GLY A 54 6.13 10.28 13.67
N LYS A 55 4.87 10.63 13.37
CA LYS A 55 4.40 12.03 13.29
C LYS A 55 3.46 12.44 14.42
N VAL A 56 2.96 11.50 15.20
CA VAL A 56 1.97 11.79 16.26
C VAL A 56 2.65 11.85 17.61
N ASP A 57 2.76 13.06 18.16
CA ASP A 57 3.19 13.29 19.54
C ASP A 57 2.01 13.19 20.50
N ASN A 58 2.16 12.41 21.57
CA ASN A 58 1.13 12.18 22.60
C ASN A 58 -0.26 11.77 22.04
N PRO A 59 -0.34 10.69 21.23
CA PRO A 59 -1.61 10.22 20.68
C PRO A 59 -2.61 9.85 21.79
N PRO A 60 -3.91 10.19 21.65
CA PRO A 60 -4.96 9.65 22.49
C PRO A 60 -4.92 8.12 22.50
N TRP A 61 -5.34 7.50 23.60
CA TRP A 61 -5.27 6.04 23.78
C TRP A 61 -5.92 5.26 22.62
N GLY A 62 -7.05 5.74 22.08
CA GLY A 62 -7.73 5.09 20.96
C GLY A 62 -6.89 5.08 19.67
N LEU A 63 -6.15 6.16 19.41
CA LEU A 63 -5.26 6.25 18.26
C LEU A 63 -4.05 5.33 18.41
N GLN A 64 -3.54 5.16 19.64
CA GLN A 64 -2.45 4.21 19.92
C GLN A 64 -2.87 2.77 19.58
N VAL A 65 -4.08 2.37 19.98
CA VAL A 65 -4.61 1.03 19.67
C VAL A 65 -4.76 0.85 18.16
N ILE A 66 -5.31 1.83 17.44
CA ILE A 66 -5.47 1.77 15.99
C ILE A 66 -4.12 1.64 15.29
N LEU A 67 -3.12 2.43 15.68
CA LEU A 67 -1.78 2.38 15.08
C LEU A 67 -1.07 1.06 15.37
N PHE A 68 -1.22 0.52 16.58
CA PHE A 68 -0.70 -0.80 16.94
C PHE A 68 -1.31 -1.90 16.06
N VAL A 69 -2.65 -1.92 15.95
CA VAL A 69 -3.36 -2.88 15.09
C VAL A 69 -2.93 -2.72 13.63
N ALA A 70 -2.90 -1.48 13.11
CA ALA A 70 -2.48 -1.22 11.74
C ALA A 70 -1.05 -1.73 11.46
N LEU A 71 -0.13 -1.56 12.40
CA LEU A 71 1.24 -2.04 12.27
C LEU A 71 1.30 -3.57 12.27
N VAL A 72 0.61 -4.24 13.21
CA VAL A 72 0.57 -5.71 13.30
C VAL A 72 0.01 -6.32 12.02
N PHE A 73 -1.13 -5.83 11.54
CA PHE A 73 -1.75 -6.34 10.30
C PHE A 73 -0.90 -6.02 9.07
N GLY A 74 -0.27 -4.85 9.02
CA GLY A 74 0.68 -4.48 7.96
C GLY A 74 1.89 -5.41 7.94
N THR A 75 2.46 -5.74 9.09
CA THR A 75 3.59 -6.68 9.19
C THR A 75 3.19 -8.09 8.78
N ILE A 76 2.03 -8.59 9.22
CA ILE A 76 1.51 -9.91 8.83
C ILE A 76 1.30 -10.00 7.31
N ASN A 77 0.97 -8.90 6.64
CA ASN A 77 0.77 -8.91 5.20
C ASN A 77 2.08 -9.03 4.40
N VAL A 78 3.15 -8.39 4.89
CA VAL A 78 4.47 -8.34 4.22
C VAL A 78 5.27 -9.63 4.42
N VAL A 79 5.08 -10.33 5.54
CA VAL A 79 5.79 -11.57 5.91
C VAL A 79 5.05 -12.80 5.37
#